data_AF-A0A1Q3AL31-F1
#
_entry.id   AF-A0A1Q3AL31-F1
#
_cell.length_a   1.000
_cell.length_b   1.000
_cell.length_c   1.000
_cell.angle_alpha   90.00
_cell.angle_beta   90.00
_cell.angle_gamma   90.00
#
_symmetry.space_group_name_H-M   'P 1'
#
loop_
_entity.id
_entity.type
_entity.pdbx_description
1 polymer ?
#
loop_
_entity_poly.entity_id
_entity_poly.type
_entity_poly.pdbx_seq_one_letter_code
_entity_poly.pdbx_strand_id
1 'polypeptide(L)'
;MEKHVDKEQAKTMPLKVTFKNILRWTIHELCDFDLSWNVVVPWCVLEGVVFTYTSYIHALLLGLLLFYLRYQLRIRKNDVLSDTKEMFSRDVLAVNPGLDTAKWNEVAAKMNNELYEQHYWRSRQFFFDEDECHRSFREYILKPSSTPLSDISSEAVKLYYEATNELYKNFLQDVFPSNTKSLPGNERYGRIMWLISNKSFLKHPLPELGILASLLASGKLSPTGIFLCYTCAIRIHNAYKSHLEGKYKSLGITQRVRFLAAVMHFAPGDDPKKWDHIAAHMNWYLRVKGTWTDSHENFFNGKECLDFYESQFMLLPLKPDNFGYPDLKEIVNETNKVCAPL
;
A
#
# COMPACT_ATOMS: atom_id res chain seq x y z
N MET A 1 -19.39 -30.30 95.80
CA MET A 1 -18.08 -30.94 96.03
C MET A 1 -17.65 -31.53 94.69
N GLU A 2 -16.81 -30.80 93.94
CA GLU A 2 -16.07 -31.19 92.72
C GLU A 2 -15.43 -29.88 92.21
N LYS A 3 -14.19 -29.54 92.57
CA LYS A 3 -12.87 -30.02 92.11
C LYS A 3 -12.60 -29.80 90.61
N HIS A 4 -12.01 -28.63 90.35
CA HIS A 4 -10.95 -28.28 89.38
C HIS A 4 -10.75 -29.16 88.13
N VAL A 5 -10.95 -28.53 86.96
CA VAL A 5 -10.36 -28.91 85.66
C VAL A 5 -9.08 -28.10 85.46
N ASP A 6 -8.02 -28.77 85.03
CA ASP A 6 -6.65 -28.28 84.87
C ASP A 6 -6.49 -27.15 83.84
N LYS A 7 -5.56 -26.22 84.11
CA LYS A 7 -5.05 -25.22 83.17
C LYS A 7 -3.88 -25.82 82.38
N GLU A 8 -4.06 -26.05 81.07
CA GLU A 8 -2.92 -26.21 80.15
C GLU A 8 -2.33 -24.83 79.79
N GLN A 9 -1.03 -24.65 80.02
CA GLN A 9 -0.25 -23.50 79.54
C GLN A 9 0.03 -23.64 78.04
N ALA A 10 -0.35 -22.64 77.25
CA ALA A 10 0.03 -22.54 75.83
C ALA A 10 1.54 -22.29 75.69
N LYS A 11 2.25 -23.20 75.02
CA LYS A 11 3.69 -23.17 74.79
C LYS A 11 3.99 -22.38 73.51
N THR A 12 4.60 -21.20 73.62
CA THR A 12 5.09 -20.43 72.46
C THR A 12 6.28 -21.15 71.80
N MET A 13 6.14 -21.55 70.53
CA MET A 13 7.19 -22.20 69.75
C MET A 13 8.17 -21.18 69.13
N PRO A 14 9.46 -21.55 68.94
CA PRO A 14 10.45 -20.68 68.34
C PRO A 14 10.26 -20.51 66.82
N LEU A 15 10.40 -19.27 66.34
CA LEU A 15 10.09 -18.75 64.99
C LEU A 15 10.65 -19.58 63.81
N LYS A 16 11.74 -20.33 64.04
CA LYS A 16 12.45 -21.11 63.01
C LYS A 16 11.66 -22.34 62.54
N VAL A 17 10.70 -22.83 63.34
CA VAL A 17 9.88 -24.01 62.99
C VAL A 17 8.71 -23.63 62.08
N THR A 18 8.25 -22.38 62.12
CA THR A 18 7.04 -21.94 61.40
C THR A 18 7.31 -21.52 59.95
N PHE A 19 8.48 -20.96 59.64
CA PHE A 19 8.86 -20.56 58.29
C PHE A 19 10.11 -21.30 57.80
N LYS A 20 9.91 -22.30 56.95
CA LYS A 20 10.97 -23.16 56.40
C LYS A 20 11.91 -22.45 55.40
N ASN A 21 11.53 -21.29 54.87
CA ASN A 21 12.28 -20.55 53.84
C ASN A 21 12.30 -19.06 54.17
N ILE A 22 13.49 -18.44 54.06
CA ILE A 22 13.68 -16.99 54.26
C ILE A 22 12.75 -16.19 53.36
N LEU A 23 12.58 -16.60 52.09
CA LEU A 23 11.64 -15.97 51.15
C LEU A 23 10.20 -15.92 51.69
N ARG A 24 9.76 -16.95 52.40
CA ARG A 24 8.39 -17.04 52.94
C ARG A 24 8.19 -16.10 54.14
N TRP A 25 9.25 -15.91 54.92
CA TRP A 25 9.29 -14.90 55.98
C TRP A 25 9.38 -13.48 55.41
N THR A 26 10.20 -13.26 54.37
CA THR A 26 10.28 -11.96 53.68
C THR A 26 8.95 -11.58 53.03
N ILE A 27 8.22 -12.53 52.43
CA ILE A 27 6.86 -12.30 51.92
C ILE A 27 5.89 -11.98 53.06
N HIS A 28 5.98 -12.69 54.19
CA HIS A 28 5.14 -12.40 55.35
C HIS A 28 5.39 -11.00 55.92
N GLU A 29 6.66 -10.59 56.08
CA GLU A 29 6.99 -9.23 56.52
C GLU A 29 6.59 -8.16 55.48
N LEU A 30 6.70 -8.45 54.19
CA LEU A 30 6.20 -7.56 53.13
C LEU A 30 4.66 -7.45 53.15
N CYS A 31 3.95 -8.48 53.62
CA CYS A 31 2.51 -8.45 53.80
C CYS A 31 2.08 -7.77 55.12
N ASP A 32 2.91 -7.82 56.17
CA ASP A 32 2.71 -7.13 57.45
C ASP A 32 3.10 -5.64 57.39
N PHE A 33 3.85 -5.22 56.37
CA PHE A 33 4.06 -3.81 56.08
C PHE A 33 2.71 -3.17 55.73
N ASP A 34 2.14 -2.45 56.70
CA ASP A 34 0.88 -1.70 56.63
C ASP A 34 0.95 -0.49 55.67
N LEU A 35 1.83 -0.55 54.67
CA LEU A 35 1.79 0.30 53.50
C LEU A 35 0.65 -0.21 52.64
N SER A 36 -0.57 0.22 52.99
CA SER A 36 -1.82 -0.35 52.46
C SER A 36 -1.70 -0.66 50.97
N TRP A 37 -2.04 -1.89 50.58
CA TRP A 37 -2.12 -2.28 49.16
C TRP A 37 -3.01 -1.31 48.35
N ASN A 38 -3.92 -0.61 49.03
CA ASN A 38 -4.72 0.50 48.52
C ASN A 38 -3.92 1.74 48.08
N VAL A 39 -2.66 1.90 48.48
CA VAL A 39 -1.74 2.96 48.04
C VAL A 39 -0.73 2.43 47.04
N VAL A 40 -0.18 1.23 47.28
CA VAL A 40 0.83 0.61 46.40
C VAL A 40 0.25 0.24 45.04
N VAL A 41 -0.94 -0.35 44.99
CA VAL A 41 -1.55 -0.77 43.72
C VAL A 41 -1.90 0.42 42.82
N PRO A 42 -2.58 1.49 43.30
CA PRO A 42 -2.80 2.68 42.47
C PRO A 42 -1.51 3.35 42.03
N TRP A 43 -0.47 3.36 42.88
CA TRP A 43 0.84 3.91 42.51
C TRP A 43 1.49 3.10 41.38
N CYS A 44 1.53 1.78 41.47
CA CYS A 44 2.06 0.91 40.41
C CYS A 44 1.23 1.01 39.11
N VAL A 45 -0.08 1.16 39.19
CA VAL A 45 -0.95 1.38 38.02
C VAL A 45 -0.68 2.74 37.38
N LEU A 46 -0.53 3.80 38.20
CA LEU A 46 -0.19 5.14 37.71
C LEU A 46 1.16 5.15 36.99
N GLU A 47 2.19 4.55 37.60
CA GLU A 47 3.53 4.40 37.01
C GLU A 47 3.47 3.59 35.71
N GLY A 48 2.69 2.51 35.66
CA GLY A 48 2.48 1.72 34.43
C GLY A 48 1.76 2.51 33.33
N VAL A 49 0.75 3.31 33.68
CA VAL A 49 0.04 4.19 32.73
C VAL A 49 0.95 5.32 32.24
N VAL A 50 1.75 5.93 33.12
CA VAL A 50 2.72 6.96 32.75
C VAL A 50 3.82 6.37 31.87
N PHE A 51 4.33 5.18 32.17
CA PHE A 51 5.36 4.51 31.36
C PHE A 51 4.82 4.14 29.97
N THR A 52 3.61 3.60 29.88
CA THR A 52 2.99 3.32 28.58
C THR A 52 2.70 4.61 27.80
N TYR A 53 2.13 5.63 28.43
CA TYR A 53 1.88 6.92 27.78
C TYR A 53 3.16 7.62 27.31
N THR A 54 4.20 7.64 28.13
CA THR A 54 5.51 8.16 27.75
C THR A 54 6.12 7.34 26.61
N SER A 55 6.01 6.01 26.62
CA SER A 55 6.47 5.16 25.51
C SER A 55 5.74 5.46 24.20
N TYR A 56 4.42 5.71 24.23
CA TYR A 56 3.65 6.13 23.05
C TYR A 56 4.09 7.51 22.54
N ILE A 57 4.35 8.47 23.45
CA ILE A 57 4.88 9.77 23.05
C ILE A 57 6.25 9.63 22.39
N HIS A 58 7.17 8.84 22.97
CA HIS A 58 8.49 8.62 22.37
C HIS A 58 8.39 7.92 21.01
N ALA A 59 7.50 6.94 20.86
CA ALA A 59 7.26 6.27 19.57
C ALA A 59 6.67 7.25 18.53
N LEU A 60 5.76 8.13 18.93
CA LEU A 60 5.19 9.17 18.08
C LEU A 60 6.27 10.17 17.67
N LEU A 61 7.08 10.68 18.61
CA LEU A 61 8.16 11.61 18.35
C LEU A 61 9.24 10.99 17.45
N LEU A 62 9.61 9.73 17.67
CA LEU A 62 10.51 8.99 16.80
C LEU A 62 9.92 8.82 15.40
N GLY A 63 8.63 8.49 15.30
CA GLY A 63 7.91 8.41 14.03
C GLY A 63 7.90 9.74 13.27
N LEU A 64 7.65 10.85 13.96
CA LEU A 64 7.70 12.20 13.39
C LEU A 64 9.12 12.59 12.94
N LEU A 65 10.15 12.24 13.73
CA LEU A 65 11.54 12.47 13.38
C LEU A 65 11.93 11.68 12.12
N LEU A 66 11.60 10.39 12.05
CA LEU A 66 11.87 9.55 10.87
C LEU A 66 11.11 10.06 9.65
N PHE A 67 9.87 10.50 9.81
CA PHE A 67 9.08 11.14 8.76
C PHE A 67 9.74 12.42 8.26
N TYR A 68 10.18 13.29 9.16
CA TYR A 68 10.88 14.53 8.82
C TYR A 68 12.20 14.25 8.10
N LEU A 69 13.02 13.30 8.58
CA LEU A 69 14.27 12.90 7.92
C LEU A 69 14.01 12.34 6.52
N ARG A 70 12.99 11.48 6.36
CA ARG A 70 12.59 10.95 5.06
C ARG A 70 12.11 12.06 4.12
N TYR A 71 11.37 13.03 4.62
CA TYR A 71 10.92 14.19 3.87
C TYR A 71 12.10 15.05 3.39
N GLN A 72 13.06 15.35 4.28
CA GLN A 72 14.27 16.10 3.93
C GLN A 72 15.14 15.36 2.90
N LEU A 73 15.32 14.04 3.05
CA LEU A 73 16.04 13.23 2.07
C LEU A 73 15.34 13.25 0.70
N ARG A 74 14.01 13.26 0.67
CA ARG A 74 13.24 13.38 -0.57
C ARG A 74 13.47 14.73 -1.23
N ILE A 75 13.36 15.84 -0.50
CA ILE A 75 13.66 17.18 -1.05
C ILE A 75 15.06 17.20 -1.66
N ARG A 76 16.06 16.76 -0.90
CA ARG A 76 17.45 16.74 -1.39
C ARG A 76 17.63 15.88 -2.64
N LYS A 77 16.98 14.70 -2.71
CA LYS A 77 16.99 13.86 -3.92
C LYS A 77 16.37 14.59 -5.11
N ASN A 78 15.26 15.29 -4.90
CA ASN A 78 14.58 16.05 -5.93
C ASN A 78 15.48 17.18 -6.48
N ASP A 79 16.17 17.90 -5.59
CA ASP A 79 17.08 18.97 -5.97
C ASP A 79 18.23 18.43 -6.84
N VAL A 80 18.88 17.34 -6.38
CA VAL A 80 19.95 16.69 -7.14
C VAL A 80 19.46 16.25 -8.52
N LEU A 81 18.31 15.57 -8.61
CA LEU A 81 17.77 15.12 -9.89
C LEU A 81 17.37 16.27 -10.81
N SER A 82 16.95 17.40 -10.25
CA SER A 82 16.65 18.60 -11.02
C SER A 82 17.92 19.22 -11.63
N ASP A 83 19.02 19.20 -10.88
CA ASP A 83 20.31 19.75 -11.33
C ASP A 83 21.04 18.81 -12.30
N THR A 84 20.80 17.50 -12.19
CA THR A 84 21.52 16.48 -12.97
C THR A 84 20.70 15.85 -14.10
N LYS A 85 19.68 16.54 -14.62
CA LYS A 85 18.79 15.99 -15.68
C LYS A 85 19.53 15.58 -16.94
N GLU A 86 20.53 16.36 -17.37
CA GLU A 86 21.28 16.09 -18.59
C GLU A 86 22.18 14.86 -18.44
N MET A 87 22.87 14.76 -17.30
CA MET A 87 23.68 13.58 -16.94
C MET A 87 22.82 12.33 -16.92
N PHE A 88 21.64 12.40 -16.29
CA PHE A 88 20.72 11.26 -16.26
C PHE A 88 20.19 10.90 -17.66
N SER A 89 19.86 11.89 -18.48
CA SER A 89 19.41 11.66 -19.86
C SER A 89 20.49 11.03 -20.73
N ARG A 90 21.75 11.46 -20.58
CA ARG A 90 22.91 10.89 -21.26
C ARG A 90 23.11 9.41 -20.91
N ASP A 91 23.01 9.05 -19.63
CA ASP A 91 23.17 7.67 -19.18
C ASP A 91 22.05 6.77 -19.73
N VAL A 92 20.83 7.29 -19.78
CA VAL A 92 19.69 6.60 -20.41
C VAL A 92 19.92 6.38 -21.90
N LEU A 93 20.43 7.38 -22.63
CA LEU A 93 20.76 7.23 -24.05
C LEU A 93 21.88 6.21 -24.28
N ALA A 94 22.91 6.20 -23.42
CA ALA A 94 24.05 5.31 -23.53
C ALA A 94 23.68 3.83 -23.31
N VAL A 95 22.81 3.55 -22.33
CA VAL A 95 22.36 2.18 -22.02
C VAL A 95 21.20 1.73 -22.92
N ASN A 96 20.35 2.67 -23.35
CA ASN A 96 19.10 2.41 -24.04
C ASN A 96 18.24 1.37 -23.29
N PRO A 97 17.72 1.73 -22.09
CA PRO A 97 17.00 0.80 -21.24
C PRO A 97 15.58 0.48 -21.74
N GLY A 98 14.92 1.41 -22.44
CA GLY A 98 13.51 1.28 -22.81
C GLY A 98 12.65 0.94 -21.58
N LEU A 99 11.99 -0.23 -21.61
CA LEU A 99 11.18 -0.77 -20.52
C LEU A 99 11.80 -2.04 -19.88
N ASP A 100 13.08 -2.32 -20.14
CA ASP A 100 13.80 -3.48 -19.61
C ASP A 100 14.37 -3.19 -18.22
N THR A 101 13.89 -3.93 -17.21
CA THR A 101 14.29 -3.76 -15.81
C THR A 101 15.78 -4.00 -15.58
N ALA A 102 16.39 -4.95 -16.30
CA ALA A 102 17.81 -5.26 -16.14
C ALA A 102 18.69 -4.09 -16.60
N LYS A 103 18.28 -3.40 -17.68
CA LYS A 103 18.99 -2.23 -18.18
C LYS A 103 18.77 -1.00 -17.28
N TRP A 104 17.59 -0.85 -16.67
CA TRP A 104 17.36 0.20 -15.68
C TRP A 104 18.27 0.04 -14.45
N ASN A 105 18.60 -1.19 -14.05
CA ASN A 105 19.59 -1.43 -13.01
C ASN A 105 21.00 -0.97 -13.44
N GLU A 106 21.38 -1.15 -14.70
CA GLU A 106 22.65 -0.63 -15.23
C GLU A 106 22.69 0.91 -15.22
N VAL A 107 21.60 1.57 -15.63
CA VAL A 107 21.48 3.05 -15.54
C VAL A 107 21.58 3.51 -14.08
N ALA A 108 20.91 2.83 -13.16
CA ALA A 108 20.97 3.14 -11.74
C ALA A 108 22.42 3.03 -11.20
N ALA A 109 23.15 1.98 -11.60
CA ALA A 109 24.53 1.78 -11.20
C ALA A 109 25.48 2.86 -11.76
N LYS A 110 25.32 3.24 -13.04
CA LYS A 110 26.10 4.34 -13.66
C LYS A 110 25.83 5.66 -12.95
N MET A 111 24.57 6.04 -12.79
CA MET A 111 24.18 7.26 -12.08
C MET A 111 24.67 7.29 -10.63
N ASN A 112 24.56 6.17 -9.91
CA ASN A 112 25.05 6.08 -8.53
C ASN A 112 26.56 6.33 -8.42
N ASN A 113 27.34 5.88 -9.40
CA ASN A 113 28.78 6.13 -9.43
C ASN A 113 29.07 7.59 -9.82
N GLU A 114 28.46 8.11 -10.89
CA GLU A 114 28.70 9.48 -11.35
C GLU A 114 28.30 10.53 -10.30
N LEU A 115 27.15 10.36 -9.64
CA LEU A 115 26.69 11.28 -8.58
C LEU A 115 27.61 11.27 -7.35
N TYR A 116 28.25 10.15 -7.06
CA TYR A 116 29.22 10.03 -5.98
C TYR A 116 30.56 10.69 -6.34
N GLU A 117 31.07 10.40 -7.54
CA GLU A 117 32.35 10.93 -8.06
C GLU A 117 32.30 12.44 -8.25
N GLN A 118 31.18 12.99 -8.72
CA GLN A 118 30.96 14.42 -8.88
C GLN A 118 30.46 15.12 -7.59
N HIS A 119 30.40 14.39 -6.46
CA HIS A 119 30.04 14.89 -5.14
C HIS A 119 28.62 15.47 -4.98
N TYR A 120 27.70 15.18 -5.91
CA TYR A 120 26.27 15.48 -5.75
C TYR A 120 25.63 14.64 -4.63
N TRP A 121 26.10 13.40 -4.44
CA TRP A 121 25.64 12.50 -3.38
C TRP A 121 26.81 11.94 -2.55
N ARG A 122 26.57 11.68 -1.26
CA ARG A 122 27.63 11.26 -0.33
C ARG A 122 27.99 9.77 -0.41
N SER A 123 27.15 8.96 -1.03
CA SER A 123 27.34 7.51 -1.15
C SER A 123 27.07 7.05 -2.58
N ARG A 124 27.49 5.83 -2.93
CA ARG A 124 27.13 5.17 -4.19
C ARG A 124 25.74 4.52 -4.16
N GLN A 125 24.88 4.98 -3.27
CA GLN A 125 23.54 4.44 -3.04
C GLN A 125 22.51 5.57 -3.18
N PHE A 126 22.49 6.20 -4.36
CA PHE A 126 21.50 7.23 -4.66
C PHE A 126 20.15 6.57 -4.99
N PHE A 127 20.12 5.70 -6.01
CA PHE A 127 19.02 4.80 -6.31
C PHE A 127 19.21 3.47 -5.56
N PHE A 128 18.12 2.99 -4.95
CA PHE A 128 18.08 1.71 -4.26
C PHE A 128 17.91 0.54 -5.24
N ASP A 129 17.03 0.69 -6.23
CA ASP A 129 16.66 -0.33 -7.21
C ASP A 129 16.37 0.26 -8.59
N GLU A 130 16.19 -0.61 -9.58
CA GLU A 130 15.83 -0.27 -10.95
C GLU A 130 14.49 0.49 -11.04
N ASP A 131 13.55 0.17 -10.16
CA ASP A 131 12.22 0.77 -10.12
C ASP A 131 12.27 2.22 -9.63
N GLU A 132 13.09 2.53 -8.63
CA GLU A 132 13.32 3.90 -8.16
C GLU A 132 13.99 4.73 -9.24
N CYS A 133 14.97 4.17 -9.95
CA CYS A 133 15.63 4.83 -11.07
C CYS A 133 14.64 5.15 -12.21
N HIS A 134 13.92 4.14 -12.68
CA HIS A 134 12.92 4.30 -13.75
C HIS A 134 11.82 5.29 -13.36
N ARG A 135 11.28 5.18 -12.14
CA ARG A 135 10.27 6.13 -11.63
C ARG A 135 10.80 7.56 -11.58
N SER A 136 12.07 7.74 -11.25
CA SER A 136 12.71 9.06 -11.19
C SER A 136 12.87 9.64 -12.60
N PHE A 137 13.28 8.84 -13.58
CA PHE A 137 13.29 9.27 -14.98
C PHE A 137 11.91 9.75 -15.45
N ARG A 138 10.87 8.97 -15.15
CA ARG A 138 9.48 9.33 -15.51
C ARG A 138 9.01 10.62 -14.82
N GLU A 139 9.42 10.86 -13.58
CA GLU A 139 8.99 12.05 -12.83
C GLU A 139 9.74 13.32 -13.23
N TYR A 140 11.05 13.23 -13.49
CA TYR A 140 11.92 14.41 -13.65
C TYR A 140 12.28 14.75 -15.09
N ILE A 141 12.23 13.75 -15.99
CA ILE A 141 12.62 13.91 -17.39
C ILE A 141 11.40 13.79 -18.32
N LEU A 142 10.54 12.77 -18.15
CA LEU A 142 9.36 12.62 -19.02
C LEU A 142 8.27 13.68 -18.79
N LYS A 143 8.05 14.09 -17.54
CA LYS A 143 7.06 15.13 -17.24
C LYS A 143 7.64 16.50 -17.60
N PRO A 144 6.95 17.30 -18.44
CA PRO A 144 7.46 18.60 -18.82
C PRO A 144 7.55 19.53 -17.62
N SER A 145 8.78 19.92 -17.27
CA SER A 145 9.00 21.04 -16.36
C SER A 145 8.60 22.36 -17.02
N SER A 146 8.33 23.37 -16.21
CA SER A 146 8.21 24.76 -16.70
C SER A 146 9.47 25.24 -17.44
N THR A 147 10.62 24.61 -17.16
CA THR A 147 11.88 24.82 -17.88
C THR A 147 11.92 23.96 -19.15
N PRO A 148 12.31 24.52 -20.31
CA PRO A 148 12.51 23.73 -21.52
C PRO A 148 13.56 22.64 -21.29
N LEU A 149 13.28 21.43 -21.80
CA LEU A 149 14.23 20.34 -21.80
C LEU A 149 15.42 20.67 -22.71
N SER A 150 16.61 20.24 -22.32
CA SER A 150 17.76 20.25 -23.22
C SER A 150 17.59 19.24 -24.36
N ASP A 151 18.34 19.43 -25.44
CA ASP A 151 18.27 18.57 -26.63
C ASP A 151 18.50 17.08 -26.27
N ILE A 152 19.49 16.81 -25.41
CA ILE A 152 19.83 15.47 -24.89
C ILE A 152 18.65 14.87 -24.13
N SER A 153 18.00 15.67 -23.26
CA SER A 153 16.85 15.21 -22.50
C SER A 153 15.67 14.90 -23.43
N SER A 154 15.47 15.71 -24.47
CA SER A 154 14.42 15.48 -25.47
C SER A 154 14.64 14.18 -26.26
N GLU A 155 15.90 13.86 -26.57
CA GLU A 155 16.26 12.63 -27.29
C GLU A 155 16.04 11.40 -26.42
N ALA A 156 16.42 11.45 -25.13
CA ALA A 156 16.15 10.38 -24.18
C ALA A 156 14.64 10.12 -24.02
N VAL A 157 13.85 11.19 -23.98
CA VAL A 157 12.38 11.11 -23.95
C VAL A 157 11.84 10.42 -25.21
N LYS A 158 12.29 10.83 -26.41
CA LYS A 158 11.87 10.21 -27.68
C LYS A 158 12.20 8.73 -27.74
N LEU A 159 13.43 8.35 -27.38
CA LEU A 159 13.86 6.95 -27.33
C LEU A 159 12.98 6.12 -26.37
N TYR A 160 12.59 6.69 -25.23
CA TYR A 160 11.67 6.03 -24.30
C TYR A 160 10.26 5.86 -24.89
N TYR A 161 9.73 6.87 -25.57
CA TYR A 161 8.43 6.77 -26.27
C TYR A 161 8.45 5.71 -27.36
N GLU A 162 9.52 5.65 -28.16
CA GLU A 162 9.71 4.62 -29.19
C GLU A 162 9.71 3.22 -28.58
N ALA A 163 10.46 2.99 -27.49
CA ALA A 163 10.47 1.71 -26.80
C ALA A 163 9.08 1.33 -26.24
N THR A 164 8.33 2.31 -25.74
CA THR A 164 6.96 2.10 -25.25
C THR A 164 6.01 1.71 -26.38
N ASN A 165 6.11 2.40 -27.52
CA ASN A 165 5.31 2.12 -28.71
C ASN A 165 5.66 0.77 -29.34
N GLU A 166 6.93 0.38 -29.39
CA GLU A 166 7.33 -0.95 -29.86
C GLU A 166 6.83 -2.05 -28.93
N LEU A 167 6.90 -1.87 -27.60
CA LEU A 167 6.31 -2.83 -26.66
C LEU A 167 4.79 -2.97 -26.89
N TYR A 168 4.10 -1.85 -27.11
CA TYR A 168 2.68 -1.85 -27.42
C TYR A 168 2.36 -2.63 -28.71
N LYS A 169 3.10 -2.39 -29.80
CA LYS A 169 2.94 -3.12 -31.06
C LYS A 169 3.20 -4.62 -30.89
N ASN A 170 4.23 -5.01 -30.15
CA ASN A 170 4.52 -6.40 -29.86
C ASN A 170 3.35 -7.06 -29.12
N PHE A 171 2.76 -6.37 -28.14
CA PHE A 171 1.59 -6.88 -27.42
C PHE A 171 0.32 -6.94 -28.26
N LEU A 172 0.16 -6.11 -29.29
CA LEU A 172 -0.95 -6.23 -30.24
C LEU A 172 -0.85 -7.49 -31.11
N GLN A 173 0.37 -7.95 -31.40
CA GLN A 173 0.63 -9.13 -32.23
C GLN A 173 0.60 -10.44 -31.44
N ASP A 174 0.68 -10.37 -30.10
CA ASP A 174 0.65 -11.54 -29.24
C ASP A 174 -0.68 -12.31 -29.36
N VAL A 175 -0.59 -13.64 -29.27
CA VAL A 175 -1.77 -14.50 -29.25
C VAL A 175 -2.50 -14.33 -27.91
N PHE A 176 -3.69 -13.76 -27.96
CA PHE A 176 -4.58 -13.69 -26.80
C PHE A 176 -5.20 -15.08 -26.56
N PRO A 177 -4.94 -15.75 -25.42
CA PRO A 177 -5.50 -17.06 -25.15
C PRO A 177 -7.04 -16.99 -25.10
N SER A 178 -7.69 -17.83 -25.91
CA SER A 178 -9.16 -17.88 -26.04
C SER A 178 -9.85 -18.47 -24.80
N ASN A 179 -9.12 -19.27 -24.01
CA ASN A 179 -9.60 -19.97 -22.81
C ASN A 179 -8.93 -19.42 -21.55
N THR A 180 -9.29 -18.19 -21.16
CA THR A 180 -8.93 -17.66 -19.85
C THR A 180 -9.93 -18.20 -18.82
N LYS A 181 -9.42 -18.75 -17.69
CA LYS A 181 -10.24 -19.23 -16.58
C LYS A 181 -11.32 -18.21 -16.18
N SER A 182 -12.45 -18.71 -15.70
CA SER A 182 -13.60 -17.90 -15.27
C SER A 182 -13.20 -16.84 -14.23
N LEU A 183 -13.79 -15.66 -14.35
CA LEU A 183 -13.64 -14.58 -13.38
C LEU A 183 -14.15 -15.02 -11.99
N PRO A 184 -13.60 -14.47 -10.90
CA PRO A 184 -14.07 -14.78 -9.55
C PRO A 184 -15.59 -14.56 -9.38
N GLY A 185 -16.16 -13.58 -10.08
CA GLY A 185 -17.59 -13.32 -10.05
C GLY A 185 -18.49 -14.41 -10.66
N ASN A 186 -17.91 -15.41 -11.34
CA ASN A 186 -18.65 -16.57 -11.85
C ASN A 186 -18.73 -17.71 -10.83
N GLU A 187 -17.99 -17.62 -9.72
CA GLU A 187 -18.07 -18.59 -8.63
C GLU A 187 -19.17 -18.19 -7.64
N ARG A 188 -19.72 -19.19 -6.92
CA ARG A 188 -20.93 -19.15 -6.07
C ARG A 188 -21.00 -18.01 -5.03
N TYR A 189 -19.93 -17.24 -4.82
CA TYR A 189 -19.84 -16.19 -3.82
C TYR A 189 -19.93 -14.79 -4.45
N GLY A 190 -20.99 -14.05 -4.13
CA GLY A 190 -21.18 -12.67 -4.61
C GLY A 190 -20.05 -11.71 -4.20
N ARG A 191 -19.95 -10.57 -4.91
CA ARG A 191 -18.89 -9.53 -4.76
C ARG A 191 -18.58 -9.14 -3.31
N ILE A 192 -19.61 -9.04 -2.46
CA ILE A 192 -19.47 -8.70 -1.05
C ILE A 192 -18.73 -9.78 -0.27
N MET A 193 -19.03 -11.06 -0.52
CA MET A 193 -18.40 -12.17 0.18
C MET A 193 -16.93 -12.32 -0.20
N TRP A 194 -16.59 -12.05 -1.47
CA TRP A 194 -15.22 -11.99 -1.94
C TRP A 194 -14.43 -10.84 -1.27
N LEU A 195 -15.02 -9.65 -1.13
CA LEU A 195 -14.40 -8.53 -0.42
C LEU A 195 -14.21 -8.81 1.08
N ILE A 196 -15.21 -9.41 1.72
CA ILE A 196 -15.14 -9.83 3.13
C ILE A 196 -14.10 -10.95 3.32
N SER A 197 -13.78 -11.74 2.30
CA SER A 197 -12.69 -12.73 2.43
C SER A 197 -11.28 -12.09 2.44
N ASN A 198 -11.14 -10.82 2.02
CA ASN A 198 -9.87 -10.11 2.03
C ASN A 198 -9.60 -9.47 3.41
N LYS A 199 -8.66 -10.07 4.16
CA LYS A 199 -8.26 -9.60 5.49
C LYS A 199 -7.66 -8.18 5.49
N SER A 200 -7.04 -7.75 4.38
CA SER A 200 -6.45 -6.40 4.30
C SER A 200 -7.53 -5.33 4.14
N PHE A 201 -8.55 -5.61 3.30
CA PHE A 201 -9.71 -4.75 3.14
C PHE A 201 -10.51 -4.67 4.45
N LEU A 202 -10.88 -5.81 5.04
CA LEU A 202 -11.75 -5.89 6.22
C LEU A 202 -11.26 -5.12 7.44
N LYS A 203 -9.94 -4.97 7.65
CA LYS A 203 -9.39 -4.25 8.81
C LYS A 203 -9.88 -2.80 8.88
N HIS A 204 -10.17 -2.18 7.75
CA HIS A 204 -10.54 -0.77 7.68
C HIS A 204 -12.03 -0.50 7.96
N PRO A 205 -13.01 -1.23 7.37
CA PRO A 205 -14.43 -1.00 7.61
C PRO A 205 -15.06 -1.88 8.72
N LEU A 206 -14.30 -2.75 9.41
CA LEU A 206 -14.87 -3.67 10.41
C LEU A 206 -15.70 -2.96 11.50
N PRO A 207 -15.24 -1.84 12.09
CA PRO A 207 -16.03 -1.10 13.08
C PRO A 207 -17.35 -0.58 12.50
N GLU A 208 -17.32 -0.01 11.29
CA GLU A 208 -18.49 0.52 10.58
C GLU A 208 -19.50 -0.58 10.22
N LEU A 209 -19.02 -1.75 9.81
CA LEU A 209 -19.87 -2.92 9.54
C LEU A 209 -20.57 -3.42 10.82
N GLY A 210 -19.87 -3.41 11.96
CA GLY A 210 -20.46 -3.75 13.26
C GLY A 210 -21.55 -2.75 13.70
N ILE A 211 -21.32 -1.45 13.49
CA ILE A 211 -22.30 -0.39 13.75
C ILE A 211 -23.54 -0.57 12.85
N LEU A 212 -23.37 -0.82 11.55
CA LEU A 212 -24.49 -1.07 10.64
C LEU A 212 -25.29 -2.31 11.06
N ALA A 213 -24.62 -3.41 11.39
CA ALA A 213 -25.28 -4.65 11.80
C ALA A 213 -26.10 -4.46 13.08
N SER A 214 -25.55 -3.76 14.09
CA SER A 214 -26.26 -3.46 15.35
C SER A 214 -27.47 -2.55 15.15
N LEU A 215 -27.36 -1.53 14.29
CA LEU A 215 -28.47 -0.63 13.96
C LEU A 215 -29.59 -1.38 13.22
N LEU A 216 -29.24 -2.23 12.25
CA LEU A 216 -30.22 -3.05 11.52
C LEU A 216 -30.90 -4.07 12.45
N ALA A 217 -30.15 -4.68 13.37
CA ALA A 217 -30.70 -5.62 14.36
C ALA A 217 -31.64 -4.95 15.36
N SER A 218 -31.45 -3.65 15.65
CA SER A 218 -32.29 -2.91 16.60
C SER A 218 -33.72 -2.63 16.09
N GLY A 219 -33.97 -2.80 14.79
CA GLY A 219 -35.29 -2.67 14.17
C GLY A 219 -35.92 -1.27 14.22
N LYS A 220 -35.22 -0.26 14.77
CA LYS A 220 -35.68 1.12 14.92
C LYS A 220 -34.70 2.08 14.25
N LEU A 221 -34.99 2.50 13.02
CA LEU A 221 -34.23 3.58 12.37
C LEU A 221 -34.80 4.95 12.80
N SER A 222 -34.21 5.53 13.84
CA SER A 222 -34.37 6.95 14.13
C SER A 222 -33.66 7.80 13.05
N PRO A 223 -33.96 9.11 12.91
CA PRO A 223 -33.21 10.00 12.02
C PRO A 223 -31.70 9.96 12.26
N THR A 224 -31.28 9.88 13.53
CA THR A 224 -29.87 9.70 13.92
C THR A 224 -29.31 8.36 13.45
N GLY A 225 -30.10 7.29 13.53
CA GLY A 225 -29.74 5.97 13.00
C GLY A 225 -29.55 5.99 11.48
N ILE A 226 -30.44 6.68 10.74
CA ILE A 226 -30.31 6.85 9.27
C ILE A 226 -29.02 7.61 8.93
N PHE A 227 -28.74 8.71 9.63
CA PHE A 227 -27.52 9.49 9.43
C PHE A 227 -26.25 8.67 9.73
N LEU A 228 -26.26 7.88 10.81
CA LEU A 228 -25.16 7.00 11.16
C LEU A 228 -24.96 5.89 10.12
N CYS A 229 -26.04 5.31 9.59
CA CYS A 229 -25.96 4.36 8.47
C CYS A 229 -25.34 4.99 7.22
N TYR A 230 -25.76 6.21 6.87
CA TYR A 230 -25.21 6.94 5.72
C TYR A 230 -23.71 7.22 5.87
N THR A 231 -23.27 7.70 7.04
CA THR A 231 -21.85 7.96 7.30
C THR A 231 -21.01 6.68 7.29
N CYS A 232 -21.52 5.57 7.85
CA CYS A 232 -20.86 4.27 7.77
C CYS A 232 -20.76 3.78 6.31
N ALA A 233 -21.84 3.92 5.52
CA ALA A 233 -21.83 3.55 4.11
C ALA A 233 -20.80 4.34 3.29
N ILE A 234 -20.67 5.66 3.52
CA ILE A 234 -19.64 6.49 2.89
C ILE A 234 -18.24 6.00 3.26
N ARG A 235 -17.98 5.70 4.55
CA ARG A 235 -16.67 5.25 4.99
C ARG A 235 -16.29 3.89 4.37
N ILE A 236 -17.24 2.96 4.31
CA ILE A 236 -17.04 1.66 3.63
C ILE A 236 -16.75 1.88 2.15
N HIS A 237 -17.49 2.76 1.48
CA HIS A 237 -17.26 3.11 0.09
C HIS A 237 -15.87 3.72 -0.14
N ASN A 238 -15.43 4.63 0.73
CA ASN A 238 -14.10 5.24 0.66
C ASN A 238 -12.98 4.23 0.93
N ALA A 239 -13.17 3.32 1.89
CA ALA A 239 -12.23 2.23 2.14
C ALA A 239 -12.12 1.30 0.92
N TYR A 240 -13.25 1.00 0.27
CA TYR A 240 -13.29 0.21 -0.96
C TYR A 240 -12.58 0.91 -2.12
N LYS A 241 -12.87 2.19 -2.34
CA LYS A 241 -12.21 3.00 -3.37
C LYS A 241 -10.70 3.06 -3.13
N SER A 242 -10.27 3.31 -1.90
CA SER A 242 -8.85 3.32 -1.51
C SER A 242 -8.17 1.98 -1.77
N HIS A 243 -8.86 0.87 -1.46
CA HIS A 243 -8.36 -0.47 -1.75
C HIS A 243 -8.17 -0.71 -3.26
N LEU A 244 -9.15 -0.36 -4.09
CA LEU A 244 -9.04 -0.44 -5.54
C LEU A 244 -7.91 0.44 -6.08
N GLU A 245 -7.82 1.69 -5.61
CA GLU A 245 -6.75 2.59 -6.02
C GLU A 245 -5.36 2.03 -5.65
N GLY A 246 -5.22 1.40 -4.48
CA GLY A 246 -4.00 0.71 -4.08
C GLY A 246 -3.64 -0.43 -5.04
N LYS A 247 -4.62 -1.29 -5.36
CA LYS A 247 -4.48 -2.37 -6.35
C LYS A 247 -4.10 -1.84 -7.74
N TYR A 248 -4.66 -0.71 -8.17
CA TYR A 248 -4.34 -0.13 -9.49
C TYR A 248 -2.97 0.55 -9.52
N LYS A 249 -2.53 1.13 -8.40
CA LYS A 249 -1.21 1.74 -8.25
C LYS A 249 -0.07 0.71 -8.29
N SER A 250 -0.31 -0.55 -7.94
CA SER A 250 0.72 -1.60 -8.03
C SER A 250 1.04 -2.00 -9.48
N LEU A 251 0.20 -1.65 -10.45
CA LEU A 251 0.45 -1.93 -11.87
C LEU A 251 1.45 -0.92 -12.45
N GLY A 252 2.62 -1.44 -12.81
CA GLY A 252 3.67 -0.72 -13.54
C GLY A 252 3.31 -0.43 -15.00
N ILE A 253 4.20 0.28 -15.68
CA ILE A 253 4.00 0.73 -17.06
C ILE A 253 3.79 -0.45 -18.03
N THR A 254 4.60 -1.50 -17.93
CA THR A 254 4.52 -2.69 -18.80
C THR A 254 3.15 -3.37 -18.72
N GLN A 255 2.61 -3.52 -17.51
CA GLN A 255 1.27 -4.09 -17.30
C GLN A 255 0.18 -3.19 -17.87
N ARG A 256 0.35 -1.86 -17.78
CA ARG A 256 -0.59 -0.88 -18.34
C ARG A 256 -0.58 -0.86 -19.86
N VAL A 257 0.59 -0.94 -20.49
CA VAL A 257 0.72 -1.08 -21.96
C VAL A 257 0.05 -2.38 -22.43
N ARG A 258 0.27 -3.50 -21.72
CA ARG A 258 -0.38 -4.79 -21.99
C ARG A 258 -1.91 -4.67 -21.92
N PHE A 259 -2.41 -3.99 -20.89
CA PHE A 259 -3.84 -3.75 -20.71
C PHE A 259 -4.44 -2.98 -21.89
N LEU A 260 -3.78 -1.89 -22.30
CA LEU A 260 -4.23 -1.07 -23.43
C LEU A 260 -4.19 -1.86 -24.75
N ALA A 261 -3.18 -2.71 -24.96
CA ALA A 261 -3.13 -3.59 -26.12
C ALA A 261 -4.29 -4.60 -26.14
N ALA A 262 -4.65 -5.17 -24.98
CA ALA A 262 -5.81 -6.05 -24.87
C ALA A 262 -7.11 -5.29 -25.21
N VAL A 263 -7.29 -4.08 -24.68
CA VAL A 263 -8.45 -3.23 -24.99
C VAL A 263 -8.55 -2.96 -26.50
N MET A 264 -7.44 -2.60 -27.14
CA MET A 264 -7.39 -2.35 -28.59
C MET A 264 -7.72 -3.62 -29.39
N HIS A 265 -7.18 -4.77 -28.99
CA HIS A 265 -7.40 -6.05 -29.67
C HIS A 265 -8.87 -6.48 -29.63
N PHE A 266 -9.50 -6.43 -28.45
CA PHE A 266 -10.88 -6.89 -28.27
C PHE A 266 -11.92 -5.85 -28.71
N ALA A 267 -11.56 -4.57 -28.80
CA ALA A 267 -12.44 -3.44 -29.12
C ALA A 267 -13.80 -3.56 -28.39
N PRO A 268 -13.79 -3.44 -27.04
CA PRO A 268 -14.93 -3.81 -26.22
C PRO A 268 -16.13 -2.89 -26.41
N GLY A 269 -15.93 -1.59 -26.70
CA GLY A 269 -17.00 -0.60 -26.61
C GLY A 269 -17.71 -0.69 -25.26
N ASP A 270 -19.03 -0.68 -25.29
CA ASP A 270 -19.88 -0.88 -24.11
C ASP A 270 -20.24 -2.35 -23.82
N ASP A 271 -19.68 -3.33 -24.56
CA ASP A 271 -20.05 -4.74 -24.40
C ASP A 271 -19.46 -5.36 -23.12
N PRO A 272 -20.29 -5.66 -22.10
CA PRO A 272 -19.82 -6.20 -20.83
C PRO A 272 -19.11 -7.55 -20.98
N LYS A 273 -19.47 -8.37 -21.97
CA LYS A 273 -18.84 -9.69 -22.18
C LYS A 273 -17.42 -9.56 -22.70
N LYS A 274 -17.16 -8.58 -23.58
CA LYS A 274 -15.79 -8.30 -24.04
C LYS A 274 -14.92 -7.78 -22.89
N TRP A 275 -15.49 -6.95 -22.01
CA TRP A 275 -14.82 -6.53 -20.78
C TRP A 275 -14.52 -7.70 -19.84
N ASP A 276 -15.42 -8.69 -19.73
CA ASP A 276 -15.13 -9.93 -18.98
C ASP A 276 -13.94 -10.70 -19.58
N HIS A 277 -13.84 -10.78 -20.92
CA HIS A 277 -12.70 -11.41 -21.58
C HIS A 277 -11.37 -10.68 -21.31
N ILE A 278 -11.37 -9.34 -21.38
CA ILE A 278 -10.19 -8.53 -21.05
C ILE A 278 -9.80 -8.74 -19.58
N ALA A 279 -10.77 -8.72 -18.67
CA ALA A 279 -10.54 -8.94 -17.24
C ALA A 279 -9.91 -10.31 -16.98
N ALA A 280 -10.43 -11.36 -17.63
CA ALA A 280 -9.95 -12.72 -17.47
C ALA A 280 -8.53 -12.90 -18.04
N HIS A 281 -8.26 -12.29 -19.20
CA HIS A 281 -6.93 -12.24 -19.80
C HIS A 281 -5.91 -11.57 -18.88
N MET A 282 -6.25 -10.40 -18.35
CA MET A 282 -5.35 -9.63 -17.48
C MET A 282 -5.12 -10.34 -16.15
N ASN A 283 -6.13 -10.96 -15.56
CA ASN A 283 -5.98 -11.79 -14.36
C ASN A 283 -5.01 -12.95 -14.58
N TRP A 284 -5.11 -13.64 -15.72
CA TRP A 284 -4.17 -14.70 -16.07
C TRP A 284 -2.75 -14.16 -16.25
N TYR A 285 -2.59 -13.10 -17.04
CA TYR A 285 -1.29 -12.49 -17.32
C TYR A 285 -0.57 -12.02 -16.04
N LEU A 286 -1.29 -11.29 -15.18
CA LEU A 286 -0.73 -10.71 -13.96
C LEU A 286 -0.34 -11.78 -12.93
N ARG A 287 -1.04 -12.91 -12.90
CA ARG A 287 -0.66 -14.09 -12.10
C ARG A 287 0.56 -14.80 -12.65
N VAL A 288 0.62 -15.04 -13.96
CA VAL A 288 1.78 -15.69 -14.60
C VAL A 288 3.05 -14.85 -14.42
N LYS A 289 2.92 -13.52 -14.50
CA LYS A 289 4.03 -12.59 -14.24
C LYS A 289 4.35 -12.39 -12.75
N GLY A 290 3.56 -12.96 -11.84
CA GLY A 290 3.73 -12.80 -10.39
C GLY A 290 3.51 -11.36 -9.88
N THR A 291 2.89 -10.48 -10.69
CA THR A 291 2.55 -9.11 -10.25
C THR A 291 1.39 -9.12 -9.27
N TRP A 292 0.42 -10.00 -9.49
CA TRP A 292 -0.65 -10.31 -8.54
C TRP A 292 -0.51 -11.74 -8.06
N THR A 293 -0.29 -11.90 -6.76
CA THR A 293 -0.08 -13.20 -6.12
C THR A 293 -1.37 -13.74 -5.54
N ASP A 294 -2.26 -12.87 -5.10
CA ASP A 294 -3.48 -13.26 -4.39
C ASP A 294 -4.72 -13.23 -5.28
N SER A 295 -5.64 -14.14 -5.01
CA SER A 295 -6.93 -14.17 -5.72
C SER A 295 -7.76 -12.91 -5.55
N HIS A 296 -7.52 -12.17 -4.46
CA HIS A 296 -8.20 -10.92 -4.12
C HIS A 296 -7.71 -9.72 -4.91
N GLU A 297 -6.61 -9.88 -5.65
CA GLU A 297 -6.07 -8.83 -6.52
C GLU A 297 -6.66 -8.94 -7.93
N ASN A 298 -7.27 -10.06 -8.31
CA ASN A 298 -7.92 -10.22 -9.60
C ASN A 298 -9.05 -9.21 -9.80
N PHE A 299 -9.26 -8.77 -11.04
CA PHE A 299 -10.53 -8.18 -11.46
C PHE A 299 -11.67 -9.17 -11.19
N PHE A 300 -12.71 -8.72 -10.49
CA PHE A 300 -13.86 -9.53 -10.13
C PHE A 300 -14.76 -9.82 -11.33
N ASN A 301 -14.96 -8.82 -12.19
CA ASN A 301 -15.75 -8.89 -13.41
C ASN A 301 -15.31 -7.81 -14.43
N GLY A 302 -15.89 -7.85 -15.63
CA GLY A 302 -15.68 -6.88 -16.70
C GLY A 302 -16.07 -5.46 -16.30
N LYS A 303 -17.07 -5.27 -15.43
CA LYS A 303 -17.42 -3.93 -14.92
C LYS A 303 -16.28 -3.32 -14.11
N GLU A 304 -15.63 -4.08 -13.23
CA GLU A 304 -14.44 -3.58 -12.51
C GLU A 304 -13.28 -3.27 -13.47
N CYS A 305 -13.12 -4.07 -14.53
CA CYS A 305 -12.13 -3.83 -15.57
C CYS A 305 -12.42 -2.54 -16.37
N LEU A 306 -13.68 -2.27 -16.68
CA LEU A 306 -14.12 -1.01 -17.29
C LEU A 306 -13.91 0.18 -16.34
N ASP A 307 -14.28 0.04 -15.06
CA ASP A 307 -14.08 1.09 -14.05
C ASP A 307 -12.58 1.42 -13.87
N PHE A 308 -11.70 0.41 -13.99
CA PHE A 308 -10.25 0.60 -14.05
C PHE A 308 -9.84 1.41 -15.28
N TYR A 309 -10.38 1.09 -16.47
CA TYR A 309 -10.10 1.86 -17.69
C TYR A 309 -10.54 3.32 -17.60
N GLU A 310 -11.78 3.55 -17.17
CA GLU A 310 -12.37 4.89 -17.01
C GLU A 310 -11.58 5.73 -16.00
N SER A 311 -11.23 5.14 -14.85
CA SER A 311 -10.54 5.88 -13.78
C SER A 311 -9.07 6.16 -14.08
N GLN A 312 -8.37 5.25 -14.76
CA GLN A 312 -6.92 5.35 -14.95
C GLN A 312 -6.51 5.92 -16.31
N PHE A 313 -7.27 5.63 -17.37
CA PHE A 313 -6.84 5.91 -18.75
C PHE A 313 -7.78 6.89 -19.46
N MET A 314 -9.09 6.73 -19.40
CA MET A 314 -10.02 7.48 -20.27
C MET A 314 -9.76 9.01 -20.31
N LEU A 315 -9.50 9.61 -19.15
CA LEU A 315 -9.24 11.06 -19.02
C LEU A 315 -7.77 11.46 -19.18
N LEU A 316 -6.87 10.52 -19.43
CA LEU A 316 -5.43 10.77 -19.52
C LEU A 316 -5.06 11.72 -20.67
N PRO A 317 -5.64 11.63 -21.89
CA PRO A 317 -5.32 12.56 -22.97
C PRO A 317 -5.72 14.00 -22.67
N LEU A 318 -6.75 14.20 -21.86
CA LEU A 318 -7.26 15.53 -21.46
C LEU A 318 -6.46 16.17 -20.32
N LYS A 319 -5.67 15.37 -19.58
CA LYS A 319 -4.88 15.87 -18.45
C LYS A 319 -3.62 16.57 -18.96
N PRO A 320 -3.08 17.57 -18.25
CA PRO A 320 -1.75 18.11 -18.54
C PRO A 320 -0.68 17.00 -18.46
N ASP A 321 0.41 17.13 -19.22
CA ASP A 321 1.52 16.16 -19.25
C ASP A 321 2.20 15.94 -17.89
N ASN A 322 1.98 16.84 -16.92
CA ASN A 322 2.54 16.74 -15.57
C ASN A 322 1.83 15.70 -14.68
N PHE A 323 0.73 15.11 -15.17
CA PHE A 323 -0.09 14.15 -14.41
C PHE A 323 0.02 12.72 -14.94
N GLY A 324 0.36 11.80 -14.04
CA GLY A 324 0.16 10.36 -14.23
C GLY A 324 1.14 9.70 -15.20
N TYR A 325 0.65 9.37 -16.39
CA TYR A 325 1.32 8.55 -17.41
C TYR A 325 1.38 9.30 -18.75
N PRO A 326 2.19 10.37 -18.88
CA PRO A 326 2.29 11.11 -20.15
C PRO A 326 2.74 10.19 -21.31
N ASP A 327 3.55 9.19 -20.99
CA ASP A 327 4.04 8.13 -21.87
C ASP A 327 2.96 7.25 -22.50
N LEU A 328 1.74 7.27 -21.98
CA LEU A 328 0.63 6.47 -22.50
C LEU A 328 -0.41 7.29 -23.26
N LYS A 329 -0.28 8.62 -23.33
CA LYS A 329 -1.34 9.49 -23.86
C LYS A 329 -1.74 9.17 -25.29
N GLU A 330 -0.76 8.97 -26.16
CA GLU A 330 -1.00 8.66 -27.58
C GLU A 330 -1.73 7.32 -27.73
N ILE A 331 -1.23 6.28 -27.06
CA ILE A 331 -1.85 4.94 -27.04
C ILE A 331 -3.28 5.04 -26.52
N VAL A 332 -3.49 5.76 -25.42
CA VAL A 332 -4.82 5.91 -24.81
C VAL A 332 -5.77 6.69 -25.71
N ASN A 333 -5.28 7.69 -26.45
CA ASN A 333 -6.09 8.42 -27.40
C ASN A 333 -6.60 7.49 -28.52
N GLU A 334 -5.78 6.55 -28.98
CA GLU A 334 -6.20 5.52 -29.93
C GLU A 334 -7.16 4.50 -29.30
N THR A 335 -6.90 4.02 -28.08
CA THR A 335 -7.82 3.07 -27.42
C THR A 335 -9.16 3.71 -27.10
N ASN A 336 -9.21 5.01 -26.80
CA ASN A 336 -10.45 5.73 -26.58
C ASN A 336 -11.37 5.69 -27.82
N LYS A 337 -10.82 5.64 -29.04
CA LYS A 337 -11.61 5.57 -30.27
C LYS A 337 -12.36 4.24 -30.42
N VAL A 338 -11.83 3.15 -29.86
CA VAL A 338 -12.50 1.82 -29.90
C VAL A 338 -13.39 1.55 -28.69
N CYS A 339 -13.29 2.38 -27.65
CA CYS A 339 -14.08 2.27 -26.42
C CYS A 339 -15.22 3.30 -26.33
N ALA A 340 -15.10 4.46 -26.97
CA ALA A 340 -16.15 5.45 -26.95
C ALA A 340 -17.32 5.01 -27.86
N PRO A 341 -18.59 5.16 -27.41
CA PRO A 341 -19.69 5.18 -28.35
C PRO A 341 -19.49 6.41 -29.27
N LEU A 342 -19.57 6.20 -30.59
CA LEU A 342 -19.63 7.26 -31.59
C LEU A 342 -20.72 8.29 -31.25
#